data_AF-A0A7C1Q9R3-F1
#
_entry.id   AF-A0A7C1Q9R3-F1
#
_cell.length_a   1.000
_cell.length_b   1.000
_cell.length_c   1.000
_cell.angle_alpha   90.00
_cell.angle_beta   90.00
_cell.angle_gamma   90.00
#
_symmetry.space_group_name_H-M   'P 1'
#
loop_
_entity.id
_entity.type
_entity.pdbx_description
1 polymer ?
#
loop_
_entity_poly.entity_id
_entity_poly.type
_entity_poly.pdbx_seq_one_letter_code
_entity_poly.pdbx_strand_id
1 'polypeptide(L)'
;MTNHQLCEIYHSLAFRGTRLPAEFVSAYCNQLLSSKFMRWYQVLVSHVKQAVIFSIKSQIHIWDYLCVLPLYKDVEIIYSCDKHFKHDTFQSLGPKIENPLDNWITL
;
A
#
# COMPACT_ATOMS: atom_id res chain seq x y z
N MET A 1 6.41 -4.72 -2.94
CA MET A 1 5.16 -4.68 -2.15
C MET A 1 5.51 -4.80 -0.67
N THR A 2 4.80 -4.11 0.21
CA THR A 2 5.03 -4.25 1.65
C THR A 2 4.23 -5.42 2.21
N ASN A 3 4.70 -6.04 3.29
CA ASN A 3 3.91 -7.06 3.99
C ASN A 3 2.55 -6.53 4.49
N HIS A 4 2.44 -5.21 4.74
CA HIS A 4 1.16 -4.57 5.06
C HIS A 4 0.15 -4.62 3.89
N GLN A 5 0.57 -4.33 2.66
CA GLN A 5 -0.30 -4.41 1.48
C GLN A 5 -0.89 -5.81 1.29
N LEU A 6 -0.14 -6.87 1.59
CA LEU A 6 -0.67 -8.24 1.55
C LEU A 6 -1.79 -8.45 2.57
N CYS A 7 -1.64 -7.90 3.78
CA CYS A 7 -2.70 -7.93 4.81
C CYS A 7 -3.94 -7.16 4.35
N GLU A 8 -3.77 -6.00 3.71
CA GLU A 8 -4.90 -5.22 3.16
C GLU A 8 -5.60 -5.95 2.02
N ILE A 9 -4.86 -6.62 1.13
CA ILE A 9 -5.41 -7.49 0.08
C ILE A 9 -6.25 -8.60 0.72
N TYR A 10 -5.70 -9.32 1.70
CA TYR A 10 -6.44 -10.38 2.39
C TYR A 10 -7.71 -9.84 3.04
N HIS A 11 -7.58 -8.73 3.79
CA HIS A 11 -8.71 -8.14 4.49
C HIS A 11 -9.81 -7.69 3.52
N SER A 12 -9.42 -7.02 2.44
CA SER A 12 -10.35 -6.50 1.44
C SER A 12 -11.09 -7.62 0.72
N LEU A 13 -10.38 -8.67 0.30
CA LEU A 13 -10.98 -9.77 -0.44
C LEU A 13 -11.85 -10.68 0.45
N ALA A 14 -11.42 -10.98 1.68
CA ALA A 14 -12.12 -11.92 2.56
C ALA A 14 -13.27 -11.26 3.36
N PHE A 15 -13.15 -9.98 3.74
CA PHE A 15 -14.08 -9.36 4.70
C PHE A 15 -14.81 -8.12 4.18
N ARG A 16 -14.39 -7.53 3.05
CA ARG A 16 -15.05 -6.36 2.43
C ARG A 16 -15.70 -6.74 1.09
N GLY A 17 -16.63 -5.91 0.62
CA GLY A 17 -17.31 -6.11 -0.66
C GLY A 17 -18.02 -7.46 -0.79
N THR A 18 -17.76 -8.18 -1.88
CA THR A 18 -18.35 -9.49 -2.21
C THR A 18 -17.94 -10.62 -1.24
N ARG A 19 -16.86 -10.45 -0.45
CA ARG A 19 -16.34 -11.41 0.52
C ARG A 19 -16.09 -12.81 -0.07
N LEU A 20 -14.93 -12.99 -0.68
CA LEU A 20 -14.51 -14.27 -1.25
C LEU A 20 -14.26 -15.33 -0.14
N PRO A 21 -14.37 -16.63 -0.46
CA PRO A 21 -14.05 -17.70 0.49
C PRO A 21 -12.64 -17.56 1.06
N ALA A 22 -12.49 -17.71 2.38
CA ALA A 22 -11.22 -17.47 3.07
C ALA A 22 -10.10 -18.39 2.58
N GLU A 23 -10.42 -19.64 2.23
CA GLU A 23 -9.48 -20.61 1.67
C GLU A 23 -8.95 -20.14 0.31
N PHE A 24 -9.82 -19.57 -0.53
CA PHE A 24 -9.43 -19.01 -1.82
C PHE A 24 -8.49 -17.81 -1.64
N VAL A 25 -8.85 -16.87 -0.75
CA VAL A 25 -8.02 -15.68 -0.50
C VAL A 25 -6.67 -16.06 0.11
N SER A 26 -6.65 -17.02 1.03
CA SER A 26 -5.41 -17.58 1.61
C SER A 26 -4.51 -18.19 0.53
N ALA A 27 -5.06 -19.02 -0.36
CA ALA A 27 -4.32 -19.60 -1.47
C ALA A 27 -3.74 -18.51 -2.40
N TYR A 28 -4.53 -17.48 -2.73
CA TYR A 28 -4.08 -16.34 -3.52
C TYR A 28 -2.94 -15.56 -2.85
N CYS A 29 -3.06 -15.22 -1.56
CA CYS A 29 -2.01 -14.55 -0.81
C CYS A 29 -0.71 -15.37 -0.75
N ASN A 30 -0.81 -16.71 -0.62
CA ASN A 30 0.36 -17.60 -0.66
C ASN A 30 1.04 -17.65 -2.04
N GLN A 31 0.26 -17.55 -3.12
CA GLN A 31 0.81 -17.41 -4.47
C GLN A 31 1.56 -16.08 -4.65
N LEU A 32 1.05 -14.97 -4.11
CA LEU A 32 1.76 -13.69 -4.11
C LEU A 32 3.07 -13.78 -3.31
N LEU A 33 3.04 -14.40 -2.13
CA LEU A 33 4.23 -14.56 -1.27
C LEU A 33 5.34 -15.38 -1.95
N SER A 34 4.98 -16.43 -2.68
CA SER A 34 5.91 -17.32 -3.37
C SER A 34 6.33 -16.83 -4.76
N SER A 35 5.78 -15.71 -5.22
CA SER A 35 6.08 -15.15 -6.53
C SER A 35 7.52 -14.64 -6.63
N LYS A 36 8.24 -15.10 -7.67
CA LYS A 36 9.62 -14.65 -7.97
C LYS A 36 9.72 -13.20 -8.45
N PHE A 37 8.63 -12.63 -8.98
CA PHE A 37 8.62 -11.26 -9.49
C PHE A 37 8.35 -10.22 -8.38
N MET A 38 7.98 -10.66 -7.18
CA MET A 38 7.67 -9.76 -6.06
C MET A 38 8.87 -9.61 -5.13
N ARG A 39 9.29 -8.36 -4.92
CA ARG A 39 10.17 -7.99 -3.80
C ARG A 39 9.34 -7.52 -2.61
N TRP A 40 9.52 -8.19 -1.48
CA TRP A 40 8.81 -7.90 -0.24
C TRP A 40 9.60 -6.96 0.66
N TYR A 41 8.91 -5.94 1.17
CA TYR A 41 9.46 -4.95 2.09
C TYR A 41 8.79 -5.07 3.45
N GLN A 42 9.60 -5.23 4.50
CA GLN A 42 9.11 -5.33 5.87
C GLN A 42 8.77 -3.95 6.42
N VAL A 43 7.58 -3.82 7.00
CA VAL A 43 7.24 -2.68 7.85
C VAL A 43 8.02 -2.77 9.17
N LEU A 44 8.82 -1.75 9.45
CA LEU A 44 9.59 -1.58 10.69
C LEU A 44 8.92 -0.55 11.60
N VAL A 45 9.27 -0.54 12.88
CA VAL A 45 8.78 0.44 13.85
C VAL A 45 9.08 1.88 13.42
N SER A 46 10.22 2.12 12.76
CA SER A 46 10.56 3.43 12.20
C SER A 46 9.55 3.89 11.13
N HIS A 47 9.08 2.98 10.27
CA HIS A 47 8.05 3.28 9.27
C HIS A 47 6.73 3.65 9.93
N VAL A 48 6.34 2.94 11.00
CA VAL A 48 5.12 3.25 11.77
C VAL A 48 5.22 4.64 12.42
N LYS A 49 6.34 4.96 13.07
CA LYS A 49 6.55 6.28 13.68
C LYS A 49 6.45 7.40 12.63
N GLN A 50 7.06 7.21 11.47
CA GLN A 50 7.00 8.18 10.37
C GLN A 50 5.59 8.29 9.79
N ALA A 51 4.87 7.17 9.64
CA ALA A 51 3.48 7.15 9.17
C ALA A 51 2.55 7.96 10.10
N VAL A 52 2.72 7.86 11.41
CA VAL A 52 1.97 8.68 12.38
C VAL A 52 2.24 10.17 12.19
N ILE A 53 3.50 10.56 12.02
CA ILE A 53 3.87 11.97 11.78
C ILE A 53 3.23 12.50 10.49
N PHE A 54 3.28 11.73 9.40
CA PHE A 54 2.68 12.14 8.14
C PHE A 54 1.16 12.14 8.16
N SER A 55 0.56 11.17 8.87
CA SER A 55 -0.88 11.10 9.07
C SER A 55 -1.40 12.34 9.80
N ILE A 56 -0.74 12.78 10.88
CA ILE A 56 -1.10 14.03 11.58
C ILE A 56 -1.05 15.24 10.64
N LYS A 57 -0.02 15.34 9.79
CA LYS A 57 0.16 16.48 8.87
C LYS A 57 -0.85 16.53 7.73
N SER A 58 -1.26 15.37 7.23
CA SER A 58 -2.06 15.23 6.00
C SER A 58 -3.53 14.90 6.25
N GLN A 59 -3.86 14.44 7.46
CA GLN A 59 -5.15 13.82 7.80
C GLN A 59 -5.46 12.54 6.99
N ILE A 60 -4.45 11.92 6.37
CA ILE A 60 -4.55 10.63 5.68
C ILE A 60 -4.23 9.52 6.66
N HIS A 61 -4.95 8.40 6.60
CA HIS A 61 -4.74 7.28 7.51
C HIS A 61 -3.36 6.63 7.35
N ILE A 62 -2.85 6.04 8.44
CA ILE A 62 -1.48 5.50 8.47
C ILE A 62 -1.24 4.38 7.45
N TRP A 63 -2.29 3.64 7.07
CA TRP A 63 -2.20 2.46 6.20
C TRP A 63 -1.59 2.80 4.83
N ASP A 64 -2.01 3.90 4.19
CA ASP A 64 -1.45 4.37 2.93
C ASP A 64 0.05 4.65 3.01
N TYR A 65 0.51 5.21 4.13
CA TYR A 65 1.94 5.44 4.35
C TYR A 65 2.72 4.14 4.51
N LEU A 66 2.14 3.12 5.14
CA LEU A 66 2.78 1.81 5.32
C LEU A 66 2.90 1.04 4.00
N CYS A 67 2.17 1.43 2.95
CA CYS A 67 2.35 0.94 1.59
C CYS A 67 3.62 1.48 0.92
N VAL A 68 4.11 2.65 1.35
CA VAL A 68 5.14 3.40 0.63
C VAL A 68 6.45 3.54 1.42
N LEU A 69 6.37 3.89 2.70
CA LEU A 69 7.53 4.19 3.53
C LEU A 69 8.60 3.08 3.60
N PRO A 70 8.25 1.78 3.55
CA PRO A 70 9.26 0.73 3.52
C PRO A 70 10.04 0.62 2.22
N LEU A 71 9.54 1.16 1.10
CA LEU A 71 10.07 0.89 -0.24
C LEU A 71 10.43 2.13 -1.07
N TYR A 72 10.01 3.34 -0.65
CA TYR A 72 10.13 4.56 -1.48
C TYR A 72 11.56 4.92 -1.91
N LYS A 73 12.59 4.41 -1.23
CA LYS A 73 14.00 4.63 -1.62
C LYS A 73 14.50 3.67 -2.69
N ASP A 74 13.77 2.60 -2.95
CA ASP A 74 14.18 1.50 -3.83
C ASP A 74 13.34 1.45 -5.12
N VAL A 75 12.40 2.38 -5.30
CA VAL A 75 11.50 2.40 -6.47
C VAL A 75 11.50 3.78 -7.13
N GLU A 76 11.31 3.80 -8.44
CA GLU A 76 11.21 5.03 -9.22
C GLU A 76 9.75 5.48 -9.40
N ILE A 77 8.82 4.51 -9.43
CA ILE A 77 7.39 4.74 -9.68
C ILE A 77 6.54 4.00 -8.65
N ILE A 78 5.52 4.69 -8.12
CA ILE A 78 4.46 4.14 -7.29
C ILE A 78 3.15 4.23 -8.08
N TYR A 79 2.49 3.09 -8.27
CA TYR A 79 1.19 3.04 -8.92
C TYR A 79 0.06 3.07 -7.88
N SER A 80 -0.84 4.03 -8.02
CA SER A 80 -2.06 4.12 -7.20
C SER A 80 -3.14 4.91 -7.94
N CYS A 81 -4.40 4.52 -7.76
CA CYS A 81 -5.55 5.32 -8.20
C CYS A 81 -6.17 6.13 -7.06
N ASP A 82 -5.62 6.05 -5.85
CA ASP A 82 -6.14 6.75 -4.67
C ASP A 82 -5.69 8.21 -4.63
N LYS A 83 -6.64 9.13 -4.50
CA LYS A 83 -6.41 10.58 -4.43
C LYS A 83 -5.51 11.00 -3.26
N HIS A 84 -5.44 10.23 -2.17
CA HIS A 84 -4.53 10.48 -1.04
C HIS A 84 -3.07 10.61 -1.51
N PHE A 85 -2.68 9.81 -2.50
CA PHE A 85 -1.30 9.79 -3.01
C PHE A 85 -0.92 11.07 -3.75
N LYS A 86 -1.88 11.97 -4.03
CA LYS A 86 -1.61 13.31 -4.57
C LYS A 86 -1.10 14.30 -3.52
N HIS A 87 -1.23 13.99 -2.24
CA HIS A 87 -0.84 14.89 -1.16
C HIS A 87 0.69 15.05 -1.07
N ASP A 88 1.16 16.23 -0.65
CA ASP A 88 2.58 16.59 -0.63
C ASP A 88 3.46 15.65 0.22
N THR A 89 2.90 15.04 1.27
CA THR A 89 3.58 14.04 2.10
C THR A 89 3.94 12.76 1.35
N PHE A 90 3.24 12.44 0.26
CA PHE A 90 3.61 11.36 -0.65
C PHE A 90 4.50 11.86 -1.78
N GLN A 91 4.14 12.99 -2.40
CA GLN A 91 4.89 13.56 -3.54
C GLN A 91 6.33 13.95 -3.16
N SER A 92 6.57 14.34 -1.90
CA SER A 92 7.91 14.69 -1.40
C SER A 92 8.83 13.50 -1.11
N LEU A 93 8.35 12.26 -1.23
CA LEU A 93 9.16 11.06 -0.96
C LEU A 93 10.18 10.76 -2.07
N GLY A 94 9.98 11.29 -3.29
CA GLY A 94 10.91 11.12 -4.42
C GLY A 94 10.34 10.33 -5.59
N PRO A 95 9.77 9.12 -5.41
CA PRO A 95 9.21 8.35 -6.52
C PRO A 95 8.07 9.09 -7.23
N LYS A 96 7.97 8.91 -8.55
CA LYS A 96 6.84 9.38 -9.34
C LYS A 96 5.59 8.60 -8.93
N ILE A 97 4.47 9.30 -8.77
CA ILE A 97 3.19 8.66 -8.49
C ILE A 97 2.35 8.67 -9.77
N GLU A 98 2.01 7.49 -10.26
CA GLU A 98 1.22 7.30 -11.48
C GLU A 98 -0.11 6.63 -11.19
N ASN A 99 -1.17 7.15 -11.81
CA ASN A 99 -2.47 6.51 -11.83
C ASN A 99 -2.68 5.81 -13.17
N PRO A 100 -2.59 4.46 -13.21
CA PRO A 100 -2.71 3.71 -14.46
C PRO A 100 -4.12 3.76 -15.07
N LEU A 101 -5.13 4.22 -14.32
CA LEU A 101 -6.52 4.29 -14.76
C LEU A 101 -6.94 5.71 -15.17
N ASP A 102 -6.05 6.70 -15.03
CA ASP A 102 -6.33 8.14 -15.26
C ASP A 102 -7.59 8.67 -14.54
N ASN A 103 -7.94 8.04 -13.41
CA ASN A 103 -9.12 8.39 -12.63
C ASN A 103 -8.82 8.29 -11.13
N TRP A 104 -8.79 9.42 -10.42
CA TRP A 104 -8.46 9.48 -9.00
C TRP A 104 -9.68 9.23 -8.13
N ILE A 105 -9.62 8.17 -7.33
CA ILE A 105 -10.71 7.71 -6.48
C ILE A 105 -10.56 8.31 -5.08
N THR A 106 -11.68 8.67 -4.46
CA THR A 106 -11.76 9.02 -3.04
C THR A 106 -12.65 7.98 -2.37
N LEU A 107 -12.12 7.25 -1.40
CA LEU A 107 -12.81 6.18 -0.67
C LEU A 107 -13.24 6.66 0.72
#